data_AF-A0A352WWY4-F1
#
_entry.id   AF-A0A352WWY4-F1
#
_cell.length_a   1.000
_cell.length_b   1.000
_cell.length_c   1.000
_cell.angle_alpha   90.00
_cell.angle_beta   90.00
_cell.angle_gamma   90.00
#
_symmetry.space_group_name_H-M   'P 1'
#
loop_
_entity.id
_entity.type
_entity.pdbx_description
1 polymer ?
#
loop_
_entity_poly.entity_id
_entity_poly.type
_entity_poly.pdbx_seq_one_letter_code
_entity_poly.pdbx_strand_id
1 'polypeptide(L)'
;MCLGYYVHGESYFSITSVLSIPIVTDNAYLLFSCLAFVPALLEELVFRCLFLREYTSMGGFVAVMTSGLFFALIHYSPEALPLLLFMGILLGALTYITHSVLPAVLLHMATNVFLLFFEDAFIMYLNRSAKTMMIPYLLGLFLCFFLFFFFARCQSIYTADPIEDGEESRIKSLEKLTGKTEEATRAAPGLALQIRQAVFSPGFILVAAICILKFIQWL
;
A
#
# COMPACT_ATOMS: atom_id res chain seq x y z
N MET A 1 -11.17 -1.09 1.95
CA MET A 1 -12.61 -1.11 2.32
C MET A 1 -12.80 -0.65 3.77
N CYS A 2 -13.22 0.60 4.01
CA CYS A 2 -13.65 1.02 5.35
C CYS A 2 -15.14 0.71 5.47
N LEU A 3 -15.51 -0.19 6.37
CA LEU A 3 -16.91 -0.30 6.76
C LEU A 3 -17.29 0.99 7.45
N GLY A 4 -18.28 1.66 6.86
CA GLY A 4 -18.82 2.90 7.40
C GLY A 4 -19.34 2.64 8.80
N TYR A 5 -18.73 3.29 9.78
CA TYR A 5 -19.47 3.65 10.97
C TYR A 5 -20.54 4.66 10.56
N TYR A 6 -21.77 4.33 10.91
CA TYR A 6 -22.98 5.13 10.67
C TYR A 6 -22.77 6.55 11.24
N VAL A 7 -22.42 7.49 10.38
CA VAL A 7 -22.40 8.91 10.73
C VAL A 7 -23.03 9.66 9.55
N HIS A 8 -24.26 10.15 9.80
CA HIS A 8 -24.98 11.14 8.98
C HIS A 8 -25.51 10.73 7.60
N GLY A 9 -26.39 9.73 7.55
CA GLY A 9 -27.73 9.85 6.93
C GLY A 9 -27.92 10.36 5.49
N GLU A 10 -26.89 10.49 4.65
CA GLU A 10 -27.05 10.95 3.27
C GLU A 10 -26.21 10.16 2.27
N SER A 11 -26.69 10.18 1.03
CA SER A 11 -26.44 9.21 -0.03
C SER A 11 -25.09 9.43 -0.72
N TYR A 12 -24.20 8.45 -0.61
CA TYR A 12 -23.01 8.31 -1.46
C TYR A 12 -22.93 6.87 -1.93
N PHE A 13 -22.07 6.55 -2.90
CA PHE A 13 -21.77 5.16 -3.28
C PHE A 13 -21.04 4.48 -2.11
N SER A 14 -21.81 4.22 -1.06
CA SER A 14 -21.43 3.60 0.18
C SER A 14 -21.67 2.12 0.01
N ILE A 15 -20.94 1.28 0.73
CA ILE A 15 -21.26 -0.14 0.82
C ILE A 15 -22.75 -0.32 1.15
N THR A 16 -23.37 0.60 1.91
CA THR A 16 -24.81 0.63 2.17
C THR A 16 -25.67 0.77 0.91
N SER A 17 -25.25 1.52 -0.12
CA SER A 17 -25.99 1.59 -1.38
C SER A 17 -25.88 0.29 -2.18
N VAL A 18 -24.71 -0.35 -2.18
CA VAL A 18 -24.54 -1.66 -2.85
C VAL A 18 -25.30 -2.76 -2.10
N LEU A 19 -25.26 -2.74 -0.76
CA LEU A 19 -26.04 -3.62 0.11
C LEU A 19 -27.54 -3.29 0.10
N SER A 20 -27.96 -2.15 -0.45
CA SER A 20 -29.39 -1.84 -0.62
C SER A 20 -29.97 -2.39 -1.93
N ILE A 21 -29.13 -2.96 -2.81
CA ILE A 21 -29.55 -3.54 -4.08
C ILE A 21 -29.85 -5.04 -3.88
N PRO A 22 -31.13 -5.47 -3.89
CA PRO A 22 -31.50 -6.84 -3.52
C PRO A 22 -30.84 -7.91 -4.39
N ILE A 23 -30.70 -7.65 -5.71
CA ILE A 23 -30.03 -8.58 -6.63
C ILE A 23 -28.55 -8.82 -6.26
N VAL A 24 -27.89 -7.84 -5.63
CA VAL A 24 -26.50 -7.98 -5.16
C VAL A 24 -26.45 -8.69 -3.82
N THR A 25 -27.32 -8.34 -2.87
CA THR A 25 -27.32 -8.96 -1.52
C THR A 25 -27.82 -10.39 -1.50
N ASP A 26 -28.79 -10.72 -2.34
CA ASP A 26 -29.41 -12.04 -2.38
C ASP A 26 -28.57 -13.05 -3.18
N ASN A 27 -27.54 -12.56 -3.87
CA ASN A 27 -26.62 -13.37 -4.66
C ASN A 27 -25.19 -13.28 -4.10
N ALA A 28 -24.80 -14.28 -3.32
CA ALA A 28 -23.47 -14.36 -2.71
C ALA A 28 -22.30 -14.21 -3.71
N TYR A 29 -22.47 -14.65 -4.97
CA TYR A 29 -21.44 -14.51 -5.99
C TYR A 29 -21.29 -13.05 -6.45
N LEU A 30 -22.39 -12.33 -6.65
CA LEU A 30 -22.37 -10.92 -7.00
C LEU A 30 -21.85 -10.09 -5.82
N LEU A 31 -22.30 -10.39 -4.61
CA LEU A 31 -21.83 -9.76 -3.39
C LEU A 31 -20.31 -9.88 -3.23
N PHE A 32 -19.78 -11.11 -3.31
CA PHE A 32 -18.33 -11.36 -3.26
C PHE A 32 -17.57 -10.63 -4.38
N SER A 33 -18.08 -10.69 -5.61
CA SER A 33 -17.39 -10.09 -6.75
C SER A 33 -17.30 -8.57 -6.63
N CYS A 34 -18.42 -7.92 -6.31
CA CYS A 34 -18.52 -6.46 -6.25
C CYS A 34 -17.84 -5.84 -5.03
N LEU A 35 -17.81 -6.56 -3.89
CA LEU A 35 -17.34 -6.00 -2.63
C LEU A 35 -15.99 -6.54 -2.18
N ALA A 36 -15.63 -7.77 -2.54
CA ALA A 36 -14.35 -8.36 -2.12
C ALA A 36 -13.32 -8.39 -3.25
N PHE A 37 -13.65 -9.04 -4.37
CA PHE A 37 -12.68 -9.36 -5.41
C PHE A 37 -12.33 -8.16 -6.30
N VAL A 38 -13.33 -7.55 -6.95
CA VAL A 38 -13.09 -6.45 -7.91
C VAL A 38 -12.41 -5.25 -7.24
N PRO A 39 -12.82 -4.80 -6.03
CA PRO A 39 -12.13 -3.71 -5.34
C PRO A 39 -10.67 -4.06 -5.02
N ALA A 40 -10.42 -5.24 -4.44
CA ALA A 40 -9.06 -5.67 -4.11
C ALA A 40 -8.16 -5.74 -5.36
N LEU A 41 -8.66 -6.30 -6.46
CA LEU A 41 -7.90 -6.39 -7.70
C LEU A 41 -7.57 -4.99 -8.25
N LEU A 42 -8.56 -4.12 -8.41
CA LEU A 42 -8.36 -2.81 -9.02
C LEU A 42 -7.50 -1.90 -8.15
N GLU A 43 -7.73 -1.89 -6.83
CA GLU A 43 -6.94 -1.09 -5.91
C GLU A 43 -5.48 -1.54 -5.92
N GLU A 44 -5.18 -2.85 -5.84
CA GLU A 44 -3.79 -3.31 -5.86
C GLU A 44 -3.12 -3.09 -7.22
N LEU A 45 -3.83 -3.17 -8.34
CA LEU A 45 -3.27 -2.81 -9.65
C LEU A 45 -2.87 -1.33 -9.68
N VAL A 46 -3.71 -0.42 -9.17
CA VAL A 46 -3.38 1.01 -9.10
C VAL A 46 -2.22 1.26 -8.12
N PHE A 47 -2.29 0.72 -6.90
CA PHE A 47 -1.30 1.06 -5.87
C PHE A 47 0.03 0.32 -6.01
N ARG A 48 0.04 -0.91 -6.54
CA ARG A 48 1.25 -1.76 -6.59
C ARG A 48 1.89 -1.82 -7.96
N CYS A 49 1.08 -1.90 -9.02
CA CYS A 49 1.63 -1.97 -10.38
C CYS A 49 1.95 -0.59 -10.95
N LEU A 50 1.14 0.42 -10.65
CA LEU A 50 1.38 1.79 -11.11
C LEU A 50 2.12 2.59 -10.03
N PHE A 51 1.46 2.89 -8.92
CA PHE A 51 1.94 3.88 -7.96
C PHE A 51 3.23 3.45 -7.27
N LEU A 52 3.31 2.24 -6.68
CA LEU A 52 4.52 1.76 -6.03
C LEU A 52 5.72 1.71 -7.00
N ARG A 53 5.52 1.28 -8.25
CA ARG A 53 6.58 1.21 -9.26
C ARG A 53 7.15 2.56 -9.66
N GLU A 54 6.35 3.63 -9.64
CA GLU A 54 6.83 4.98 -9.96
C GLU A 54 7.86 5.47 -8.94
N TYR A 55 7.70 5.11 -7.67
CA TYR A 55 8.58 5.55 -6.58
C TYR A 55 9.75 4.60 -6.28
N THR A 56 9.85 3.42 -6.92
CA THR A 56 10.97 2.49 -6.66
C THR A 56 12.33 3.07 -7.03
N SER A 57 12.38 3.98 -8.01
CA SER A 57 13.58 4.73 -8.39
C SER A 57 14.13 5.61 -7.28
N MET A 58 13.28 6.03 -6.32
CA MET A 58 13.63 6.80 -5.14
C MET A 58 13.99 5.92 -3.92
N GLY A 59 14.00 4.60 -4.10
CA GLY A 59 14.28 3.60 -3.08
C GLY A 59 13.04 2.80 -2.66
N GLY A 60 13.22 1.49 -2.44
CA GLY A 60 12.13 0.57 -2.10
C GLY A 60 11.35 0.96 -0.85
N PHE A 61 12.07 1.43 0.17
CA PHE A 61 11.46 1.95 1.39
C PHE A 61 10.50 3.13 1.13
N VAL A 62 10.97 4.14 0.37
CA VAL A 62 10.18 5.32 0.02
C VAL A 62 8.95 4.92 -0.79
N ALA A 63 9.11 3.99 -1.73
CA ALA A 63 8.02 3.48 -2.55
C ALA A 63 6.92 2.80 -1.72
N VAL A 64 7.31 1.92 -0.78
CA VAL A 64 6.35 1.21 0.09
C VAL A 64 5.64 2.18 1.03
N MET A 65 6.38 3.10 1.67
CA MET A 65 5.78 4.08 2.59
C MET A 65 4.80 5.01 1.86
N THR A 66 5.20 5.56 0.72
CA THR A 66 4.36 6.49 -0.05
C THR A 66 3.14 5.78 -0.61
N SER A 67 3.30 4.57 -1.17
CA SER A 67 2.18 3.77 -1.66
C SER A 67 1.20 3.39 -0.54
N GLY A 68 1.71 3.02 0.64
CA GLY A 68 0.87 2.71 1.81
C GLY A 68 0.12 3.92 2.37
N LEU A 69 0.78 5.09 2.40
CA LEU A 69 0.15 6.33 2.86
C LEU A 69 -1.02 6.75 1.98
N PHE A 70 -0.82 6.82 0.66
CA PHE A 70 -1.90 7.20 -0.25
C PHE A 70 -3.00 6.15 -0.30
N PHE A 71 -2.67 4.87 -0.14
CA PHE A 71 -3.67 3.83 0.04
C PHE A 71 -4.58 4.12 1.24
N ALA A 72 -4.02 4.53 2.39
CA ALA A 72 -4.84 4.90 3.55
C ALA A 72 -5.66 6.18 3.33
N LEU A 73 -5.07 7.19 2.69
CA LEU A 73 -5.73 8.48 2.49
C LEU A 73 -6.96 8.40 1.57
N ILE A 74 -6.93 7.54 0.54
CA ILE A 74 -8.10 7.36 -0.35
C ILE A 74 -9.32 6.72 0.35
N HIS A 75 -9.18 6.26 1.59
CA HIS A 75 -10.28 5.62 2.32
C HIS A 75 -11.09 6.58 3.18
N TYR A 76 -10.62 7.82 3.42
CA TYR A 76 -11.35 8.87 4.12
C TYR A 76 -11.99 8.46 5.47
N SER A 77 -11.32 7.59 6.23
CA SER A 77 -11.71 7.26 7.61
C SER A 77 -10.57 7.61 8.55
N PRO A 78 -10.68 8.73 9.30
CA PRO A 78 -9.72 9.09 10.33
C PRO A 78 -9.58 8.00 11.41
N GLU A 79 -10.68 7.32 11.76
CA GLU A 79 -10.69 6.26 12.78
C GLU A 79 -9.90 5.03 12.35
N ALA A 80 -10.03 4.64 11.09
CA ALA A 80 -9.33 3.49 10.53
C ALA A 80 -7.96 3.82 9.93
N LEU A 81 -7.57 5.11 9.86
CA LEU A 81 -6.34 5.58 9.23
C LEU A 81 -5.09 4.78 9.68
N PRO A 82 -4.87 4.52 10.99
CA PRO A 82 -3.69 3.76 11.42
C PRO A 82 -3.69 2.32 10.89
N LEU A 83 -4.86 1.67 10.87
CA LEU A 83 -5.00 0.29 10.39
C LEU A 83 -4.86 0.21 8.87
N LEU A 84 -5.45 1.16 8.14
CA LEU A 84 -5.34 1.25 6.69
C LEU A 84 -3.92 1.57 6.24
N LEU A 85 -3.21 2.45 6.97
CA LEU A 85 -1.81 2.75 6.71
C LEU A 85 -0.96 1.50 6.89
N PHE A 86 -1.19 0.76 7.98
CA PHE A 86 -0.51 -0.51 8.19
C PHE A 86 -0.77 -1.51 7.07
N MET A 87 -2.03 -1.73 6.70
CA MET A 87 -2.37 -2.65 5.60
C MET A 87 -1.78 -2.20 4.27
N GLY A 88 -1.81 -0.90 3.97
CA GLY A 88 -1.20 -0.34 2.76
C GLY A 88 0.31 -0.59 2.71
N ILE A 89 1.02 -0.40 3.84
CA ILE A 89 2.46 -0.70 3.96
C ILE A 89 2.71 -2.20 3.80
N LEU A 90 1.93 -3.05 4.47
CA LEU A 90 2.08 -4.51 4.41
C LEU A 90 1.93 -5.03 2.98
N LEU A 91 0.88 -4.61 2.28
CA LEU A 91 0.60 -4.98 0.89
C LEU A 91 1.67 -4.44 -0.07
N GLY A 92 2.16 -3.22 0.18
CA GLY A 92 3.28 -2.62 -0.55
C GLY A 92 4.57 -3.42 -0.38
N ALA A 93 4.93 -3.74 0.86
CA ALA A 93 6.11 -4.55 1.19
C ALA A 93 6.01 -5.95 0.59
N LEU A 94 4.84 -6.59 0.70
CA LEU A 94 4.58 -7.90 0.14
C LEU A 94 4.79 -7.92 -1.38
N THR A 95 4.28 -6.91 -2.10
CA THR A 95 4.49 -6.79 -3.55
C THR A 95 5.95 -6.53 -3.89
N TYR A 96 6.61 -5.66 -3.12
CA TYR A 96 8.01 -5.29 -3.34
C TYR A 96 8.95 -6.49 -3.15
N ILE A 97 8.72 -7.32 -2.13
CA ILE A 97 9.55 -8.48 -1.79
C ILE A 97 9.27 -9.66 -2.74
N THR A 98 7.99 -9.93 -3.05
CA THR A 98 7.61 -11.08 -3.89
C THR A 98 7.73 -10.81 -5.38
N HIS A 99 7.96 -9.55 -5.77
CA HIS A 99 7.93 -9.07 -7.15
C HIS A 99 6.63 -9.43 -7.90
N SER A 100 5.54 -9.67 -7.15
CA SER A 100 4.25 -10.09 -7.66
C SER A 100 3.13 -9.33 -6.96
N VAL A 101 2.13 -8.89 -7.73
CA VAL A 101 0.94 -8.24 -7.17
C VAL A 101 -0.07 -9.26 -6.64
N LEU A 102 0.02 -10.52 -7.06
CA LEU A 102 -0.97 -11.54 -6.73
C LEU A 102 -1.07 -11.81 -5.21
N PRO A 103 0.02 -11.93 -4.44
CA PRO A 103 -0.07 -12.08 -2.99
C PRO A 103 -0.80 -10.92 -2.30
N ALA A 104 -0.58 -9.69 -2.77
CA ALA A 104 -1.26 -8.51 -2.23
C ALA A 104 -2.75 -8.52 -2.58
N VAL A 105 -3.12 -8.87 -3.82
CA VAL A 105 -4.53 -9.03 -4.23
C VAL A 105 -5.23 -10.08 -3.38
N LEU A 106 -4.61 -11.23 -3.15
CA LEU A 106 -5.21 -12.31 -2.36
C LEU A 106 -5.39 -11.92 -0.89
N LEU A 107 -4.39 -11.27 -0.29
CA LEU A 107 -4.46 -10.82 1.11
C LEU A 107 -5.50 -9.70 1.28
N HIS A 108 -5.55 -8.75 0.36
CA HIS A 108 -6.53 -7.67 0.38
C HIS A 108 -7.95 -8.22 0.17
N MET A 109 -8.16 -9.11 -0.81
CA MET A 109 -9.44 -9.78 -1.03
C MET A 109 -9.87 -10.57 0.21
N ALA A 110 -8.97 -11.33 0.84
CA ALA A 110 -9.27 -12.07 2.07
C ALA A 110 -9.68 -11.13 3.21
N THR A 111 -9.05 -9.97 3.31
CA THR A 111 -9.43 -8.93 4.28
C THR A 111 -10.84 -8.41 3.99
N ASN A 112 -11.18 -8.14 2.72
CA ASN A 112 -12.52 -7.68 2.35
C ASN A 112 -13.58 -8.77 2.64
N VAL A 113 -13.28 -10.04 2.38
CA VAL A 113 -14.17 -11.16 2.75
C VAL A 113 -14.36 -11.23 4.26
N PHE A 114 -13.28 -11.11 5.03
CA PHE A 114 -13.36 -11.09 6.50
C PHE A 114 -14.29 -10.00 7.00
N LEU A 115 -14.06 -8.79 6.49
CA LEU A 115 -14.83 -7.60 6.81
C LEU A 115 -16.31 -7.73 6.43
N LEU A 116 -16.60 -8.35 5.29
CA LEU A 116 -17.97 -8.49 4.79
C LEU A 116 -18.80 -9.53 5.54
N PHE A 117 -18.20 -10.63 6.00
CA PHE A 117 -18.95 -11.78 6.54
C PHE A 117 -18.70 -12.06 8.02
N PHE A 118 -17.59 -11.56 8.59
CA PHE A 118 -17.12 -11.99 9.91
C PHE A 118 -16.87 -10.84 10.88
N GLU A 119 -16.88 -9.57 10.44
CA GLU A 119 -16.59 -8.43 11.31
C GLU A 119 -17.55 -8.33 12.50
N ASP A 120 -18.87 -8.40 12.29
CA ASP A 120 -19.85 -8.25 13.37
C ASP A 120 -19.70 -9.34 14.44
N ALA A 121 -19.51 -10.58 14.01
CA ALA A 121 -19.29 -11.71 14.91
C ALA A 121 -17.97 -11.55 15.68
N PHE A 122 -16.93 -11.04 15.03
CA PHE A 122 -15.64 -10.75 15.62
C PHE A 122 -15.72 -9.62 16.65
N ILE A 123 -16.38 -8.50 16.32
CA ILE A 123 -16.61 -7.37 17.23
C ILE A 123 -17.44 -7.81 18.43
N MET A 124 -18.50 -8.59 18.23
CA MET A 124 -19.31 -9.14 19.33
C MET A 124 -18.50 -10.04 20.26
N TYR A 125 -17.64 -10.91 19.71
CA TYR A 125 -16.73 -11.75 20.49
C TYR A 125 -15.76 -10.90 21.33
N LEU A 126 -15.23 -9.85 20.73
CA LEU A 126 -14.22 -9.01 21.35
C LEU A 126 -14.78 -8.02 22.39
N ASN A 127 -15.95 -7.42 22.15
CA ASN A 127 -16.62 -6.52 23.10
C ASN A 127 -17.05 -7.23 24.38
N ARG A 128 -17.15 -8.57 24.37
CA ARG A 128 -17.36 -9.38 25.57
C ARG A 128 -16.15 -9.38 26.52
N SER A 129 -14.98 -8.91 26.05
CA SER A 129 -13.72 -8.81 26.80
C SER A 129 -13.21 -7.36 26.81
N ALA A 130 -13.99 -6.44 27.40
CA ALA A 130 -13.83 -4.97 27.28
C ALA A 130 -12.55 -4.34 27.89
N LYS A 131 -11.47 -5.09 28.15
CA LYS A 131 -10.15 -4.55 28.52
C LYS A 131 -9.01 -5.03 27.60
N THR A 132 -9.27 -5.98 26.70
CA THR A 132 -8.22 -6.67 25.93
C THR A 132 -8.00 -6.06 24.55
N MET A 133 -8.79 -5.06 24.15
CA MET A 133 -8.86 -4.57 22.78
C MET A 133 -7.82 -3.52 22.39
N MET A 134 -7.30 -2.72 23.32
CA MET A 134 -6.13 -1.87 23.00
C MET A 134 -4.87 -2.69 22.73
N ILE A 135 -4.77 -3.88 23.32
CA ILE A 135 -3.56 -4.71 23.29
C ILE A 135 -3.21 -5.19 21.88
N PRO A 136 -4.11 -5.77 21.06
CA PRO A 136 -3.77 -6.19 19.69
C PRO A 136 -3.50 -5.01 18.75
N TYR A 137 -4.17 -3.86 18.91
CA TYR A 137 -3.84 -2.67 18.12
C TYR A 137 -2.45 -2.12 18.48
N LEU A 138 -2.11 -2.07 19.77
CA LEU A 138 -0.79 -1.67 20.24
C LEU A 138 0.29 -2.70 19.87
N LEU A 139 -0.01 -4.00 19.92
CA LEU A 139 0.88 -5.07 19.47
C LEU A 139 1.09 -5.04 17.96
N GLY A 140 0.04 -4.75 17.20
CA GLY A 140 0.12 -4.50 15.77
C GLY A 140 1.08 -3.34 15.51
N LEU A 141 0.83 -2.18 16.13
CA LEU A 141 1.66 -0.98 15.97
C LEU A 141 3.13 -1.20 16.42
N PHE A 142 3.33 -1.96 17.50
CA PHE A 142 4.65 -2.36 17.99
C PHE A 142 5.37 -3.32 17.04
N LEU A 143 4.65 -4.31 16.49
CA LEU A 143 5.17 -5.22 15.48
C LEU A 143 5.49 -4.46 14.19
N CYS A 144 4.71 -3.46 13.80
CA CYS A 144 5.00 -2.58 12.66
C CYS A 144 6.28 -1.79 12.86
N PHE A 145 6.45 -1.18 14.04
CA PHE A 145 7.67 -0.49 14.42
C PHE A 145 8.86 -1.45 14.34
N PHE A 146 8.72 -2.65 14.91
CA PHE A 146 9.78 -3.65 14.91
C PHE A 146 10.15 -4.15 13.51
N LEU A 147 9.15 -4.48 12.68
CA LEU A 147 9.34 -4.91 11.30
C LEU A 147 9.94 -3.82 10.43
N PHE A 148 9.52 -2.56 10.61
CA PHE A 148 10.12 -1.40 9.95
C PHE A 148 11.62 -1.29 10.23
N PHE A 149 12.02 -1.34 11.51
CA PHE A 149 13.44 -1.27 11.89
C PHE A 149 14.21 -2.52 11.47
N PHE A 150 13.58 -3.70 11.54
CA PHE A 150 14.16 -4.95 11.05
C PHE A 150 14.45 -4.87 9.55
N PHE A 151 13.47 -4.48 8.73
CA PHE A 151 13.66 -4.36 7.28
C PHE A 151 14.59 -3.20 6.91
N ALA A 152 14.57 -2.07 7.62
CA ALA A 152 15.53 -0.98 7.42
C ALA A 152 16.97 -1.43 7.73
N ARG A 153 17.15 -2.30 8.74
CA ARG A 153 18.46 -2.91 9.07
C ARG A 153 18.86 -4.02 8.10
N CYS A 154 17.92 -4.88 7.68
CA CYS A 154 18.18 -5.88 6.64
C CYS A 154 18.55 -5.21 5.31
N GLN A 155 17.89 -4.12 4.94
CA GLN A 155 18.26 -3.31 3.79
C GLN A 155 19.67 -2.75 3.96
N SER A 156 19.99 -2.12 5.09
CA SER A 156 21.34 -1.61 5.37
C SER A 156 22.44 -2.68 5.37
N ILE A 157 22.12 -3.94 5.66
CA ILE A 157 23.07 -5.07 5.62
C ILE A 157 23.17 -5.66 4.21
N TYR A 158 22.06 -5.72 3.48
CA TYR A 158 22.02 -6.22 2.10
C TYR A 158 22.63 -5.22 1.11
N THR A 159 22.51 -3.91 1.38
CA THR A 159 23.18 -2.83 0.66
C THR A 159 24.50 -2.42 1.29
N ALA A 160 24.92 -3.02 2.42
CA ALA A 160 26.30 -2.95 2.86
C ALA A 160 27.04 -4.05 2.09
N ASP A 161 27.72 -3.65 1.04
CA ASP A 161 28.30 -4.52 0.03
C ASP A 161 29.13 -5.68 0.59
N PRO A 162 28.82 -6.93 0.19
CA PRO A 162 29.77 -8.03 0.29
C PRO A 162 30.65 -8.23 -0.96
N ILE A 163 30.58 -7.36 -1.97
CA ILE A 163 31.31 -7.56 -3.25
C ILE A 163 31.78 -6.23 -3.89
N GLU A 164 32.09 -5.18 -3.13
CA GLU A 164 32.64 -3.96 -3.75
C GLU A 164 34.16 -4.01 -3.98
N ASP A 165 34.91 -4.76 -3.17
CA ASP A 165 36.37 -4.81 -3.26
C ASP A 165 36.88 -5.47 -4.56
N GLY A 166 36.21 -6.53 -5.02
CA GLY A 166 36.56 -7.25 -6.25
C GLY A 166 36.01 -6.60 -7.52
N GLU A 167 34.80 -6.06 -7.48
CA GLU A 167 34.11 -5.53 -8.67
C GLU A 167 34.53 -4.09 -8.97
N GLU A 168 34.75 -3.24 -7.95
CA GLU A 168 35.28 -1.89 -8.11
C GLU A 168 36.72 -1.90 -8.66
N SER A 169 37.53 -2.87 -8.25
CA SER A 169 38.87 -3.12 -8.79
C SER A 169 38.83 -3.52 -10.28
N ARG A 170 37.90 -4.38 -10.67
CA ARG A 170 37.70 -4.82 -12.06
C ARG A 170 37.13 -3.70 -12.93
N ILE A 171 36.19 -2.93 -12.40
CA ILE A 171 35.60 -1.76 -13.06
C ILE A 171 36.70 -0.70 -13.25
N LYS A 172 37.45 -0.30 -12.22
CA LYS A 172 38.61 0.63 -12.37
C LYS A 172 39.63 0.14 -13.39
N SER A 173 39.87 -1.17 -13.46
CA SER A 173 40.77 -1.77 -14.45
C SER A 173 40.21 -1.67 -15.88
N LEU A 174 38.91 -1.97 -16.06
CA LEU A 174 38.21 -1.88 -17.35
C LEU A 174 38.00 -0.43 -17.79
N GLU A 175 37.73 0.49 -16.88
CA GLU A 175 37.59 1.92 -17.11
C GLU A 175 38.92 2.54 -17.57
N LYS A 176 40.02 2.13 -16.92
CA LYS A 176 41.39 2.51 -17.33
C LYS A 176 41.77 1.97 -18.71
N LEU A 177 41.18 0.83 -19.12
CA LEU A 177 41.35 0.23 -20.44
C LEU A 177 40.43 0.82 -21.53
N THR A 178 39.25 1.35 -21.15
CA THR A 178 38.20 1.78 -22.10
C THR A 178 38.03 3.29 -22.22
N GLY A 179 38.65 4.09 -21.34
CA GLY A 179 38.70 5.55 -21.45
C GLY A 179 37.34 6.24 -21.42
N LYS A 180 36.28 5.56 -20.95
CA LYS A 180 34.90 6.05 -20.94
C LYS A 180 34.31 5.95 -19.55
N THR A 181 34.44 7.01 -18.75
CA THR A 181 33.99 6.96 -17.35
C THR A 181 33.25 8.15 -16.80
N GLU A 182 33.18 9.27 -17.51
CA GLU A 182 32.41 10.40 -16.97
C GLU A 182 30.95 10.42 -17.44
N GLU A 183 30.58 9.65 -18.45
CA GLU A 183 29.27 9.75 -19.11
C GLU A 183 28.23 8.74 -18.58
N ALA A 184 28.65 7.56 -18.13
CA ALA A 184 27.72 6.51 -17.66
C ALA A 184 27.29 6.69 -16.19
N THR A 185 28.17 7.23 -15.35
CA THR A 185 27.93 7.41 -13.90
C THR A 185 27.17 8.70 -13.57
N ARG A 186 27.01 9.60 -14.56
CA ARG A 186 26.31 10.90 -14.42
C ARG A 186 24.81 10.88 -14.70
N ALA A 187 24.21 9.74 -15.04
CA ALA A 187 22.85 9.71 -15.59
C ALA A 187 21.72 9.47 -14.57
N ALA A 188 21.98 9.46 -13.25
CA ALA A 188 20.90 9.50 -12.27
C ALA A 188 20.39 10.95 -12.15
N PRO A 189 19.13 11.25 -12.53
CA PRO A 189 18.59 12.59 -12.37
C PRO A 189 18.71 13.01 -10.90
N GLY A 190 19.18 14.24 -10.63
CA GLY A 190 19.30 14.73 -9.25
C GLY A 190 17.97 14.63 -8.50
N LEU A 191 18.01 14.49 -7.18
CA LEU A 191 16.83 14.29 -6.32
C LEU A 191 15.67 15.26 -6.64
N ALA A 192 15.97 16.53 -6.93
CA ALA A 192 14.96 17.52 -7.31
C ALA A 192 14.22 17.17 -8.62
N LEU A 193 14.93 16.59 -9.60
CA LEU A 193 14.35 16.13 -10.86
C LEU A 193 13.54 14.85 -10.66
N GLN A 194 13.99 13.93 -9.80
CA GLN A 194 13.22 12.73 -9.42
C GLN A 194 11.91 13.10 -8.72
N ILE A 195 11.97 14.02 -7.74
CA ILE A 195 10.77 14.53 -7.05
C ILE A 195 9.82 15.20 -8.05
N ARG A 196 10.35 16.02 -8.97
CA ARG A 196 9.53 16.66 -10.00
C ARG A 196 8.87 15.60 -10.90
N GLN A 197 9.60 14.60 -11.36
CA GLN A 197 9.07 13.53 -12.19
C GLN A 197 8.00 12.70 -11.45
N ALA A 198 8.18 12.49 -10.15
CA ALA A 198 7.22 11.77 -9.31
C ALA A 198 5.92 12.56 -9.05
N VAL A 199 6.00 13.87 -8.79
CA VAL A 199 4.80 14.72 -8.54
C VAL A 199 3.97 14.93 -9.81
N PHE A 200 4.59 14.83 -10.99
CA PHE A 200 3.89 14.93 -12.28
C PHE A 200 3.74 13.56 -12.97
N SER A 201 3.91 12.45 -12.24
CA SER A 201 3.73 11.12 -12.81
C SER A 201 2.25 10.86 -13.12
N PRO A 202 1.93 10.06 -14.16
CA PRO A 202 0.56 9.66 -14.45
C PRO A 202 -0.13 8.99 -13.26
N GLY A 203 0.58 8.16 -12.49
CA GLY A 203 0.06 7.51 -11.30
C GLY A 203 -0.20 8.47 -10.15
N PHE A 204 0.66 9.46 -9.91
CA PHE A 204 0.39 10.49 -8.92
C PHE A 204 -0.81 11.34 -9.28
N ILE A 205 -0.92 11.76 -10.55
CA ILE A 205 -2.09 12.53 -11.01
C ILE A 205 -3.37 11.70 -10.86
N LEU A 206 -3.33 10.41 -11.22
CA LEU A 206 -4.48 9.51 -11.06
C LEU A 206 -4.89 9.36 -9.59
N VAL A 207 -3.94 9.04 -8.71
CA VAL A 207 -4.21 8.86 -7.28
C VAL A 207 -4.67 10.17 -6.64
N ALA A 208 -4.04 11.29 -6.98
CA ALA A 208 -4.46 12.61 -6.52
C ALA A 208 -5.88 12.96 -7.00
N ALA A 209 -6.23 12.65 -8.26
CA ALA A 209 -7.58 12.83 -8.77
C ALA A 209 -8.59 11.95 -8.01
N ILE A 210 -8.27 10.69 -7.74
CA ILE A 210 -9.11 9.79 -6.93
C ILE A 210 -9.30 10.35 -5.51
N CYS A 211 -8.23 10.84 -4.88
CA CYS A 211 -8.32 11.52 -3.59
C CYS A 211 -9.26 12.74 -3.68
N ILE A 212 -9.02 13.67 -4.60
CA ILE A 212 -9.83 14.88 -4.75
C ILE A 212 -11.31 14.54 -5.00
N LEU A 213 -11.60 13.60 -5.90
CA LEU A 213 -12.96 13.17 -6.19
C LEU A 213 -13.64 12.59 -4.95
N LYS A 214 -12.94 11.74 -4.19
CA LYS A 214 -13.47 11.19 -2.94
C LYS A 214 -13.61 12.24 -1.84
N PHE A 215 -12.72 13.23 -1.76
CA PHE A 215 -12.84 14.33 -0.81
C PHE A 215 -14.04 15.21 -1.12
N ILE A 216 -14.27 15.54 -2.40
CA ILE A 216 -15.47 16.28 -2.84
C ILE A 216 -16.74 15.49 -2.52
N GLN A 217 -16.72 14.16 -2.64
CA GLN A 217 -17.83 13.30 -2.24
C GLN A 217 -18.00 13.19 -0.71
N TRP A 218 -16.95 13.50 0.06
CA TRP A 218 -16.98 13.39 1.51
C TRP A 218 -17.48 14.70 2.19
N LEU A 219 -17.28 15.84 1.55
CA LEU A 219 -17.84 17.14 1.93
C LEU A 219 -19.36 17.20 1.73
#